data_AF-A0A2V7GHZ7-F1
#
_entry.id   AF-A0A2V7GHZ7-F1
#
_cell.length_a   1.000
_cell.length_b   1.000
_cell.length_c   1.000
_cell.angle_alpha   90.00
_cell.angle_beta   90.00
_cell.angle_gamma   90.00
#
_symmetry.space_group_name_H-M   'P 1'
#
loop_
_entity.id
_entity.type
_entity.pdbx_description
1 polymer ?
#
loop_
_entity_poly.entity_id
_entity_poly.type
_entity_poly.pdbx_seq_one_letter_code
_entity_poly.pdbx_strand_id
1 'polypeptide(L)'
;MNRRAFLVGSALAAAATVVRARPGDGAALADLDFASAGEVARAIRRGDISSVELTTHAVERIKRYNPRLNAIVTLTEDAALARARAADEARAQGE
;
A
#
# COMPACT_ATOMS: atom_id res chain seq x y z
N MET A 1 -37.43 1.07 -32.27
CA MET A 1 -36.77 0.55 -31.05
C MET A 1 -35.58 1.40 -30.68
N ASN A 2 -35.46 1.69 -29.40
CA ASN A 2 -34.72 2.81 -28.84
C ASN A 2 -33.21 2.53 -28.76
N ARG A 3 -32.41 3.43 -29.34
CA ARG A 3 -30.94 3.51 -29.22
C ARG A 3 -30.45 3.86 -27.81
N ARG A 4 -31.36 3.91 -26.84
CA ARG A 4 -31.15 4.32 -25.44
C ARG A 4 -30.68 3.16 -24.53
N ALA A 5 -30.49 1.95 -25.08
CA ALA A 5 -30.19 0.75 -24.30
C ALA A 5 -28.71 0.33 -24.27
N PHE A 6 -27.78 1.14 -24.80
CA PHE A 6 -26.33 0.80 -24.74
C PHE A 6 -25.49 1.75 -23.88
N LEU A 7 -26.14 2.56 -23.03
CA LEU A 7 -25.50 3.36 -21.98
C LEU A 7 -25.56 2.65 -20.62
N VAL A 8 -25.19 1.36 -20.58
CA VAL A 8 -24.91 0.63 -19.32
C VAL A 8 -23.66 -0.22 -19.55
N GLY A 9 -22.55 0.45 -19.87
CA GLY A 9 -21.21 -0.11 -19.85
C GLY A 9 -20.38 0.76 -18.93
N SER A 10 -20.40 0.46 -17.63
CA SER A 10 -19.60 1.11 -16.61
C SER A 10 -18.12 0.92 -16.92
N ALA A 11 -17.54 1.86 -17.65
CA ALA A 11 -16.10 2.02 -17.77
C ALA A 11 -15.60 2.68 -16.49
N LEU A 12 -15.35 1.87 -15.45
CA LEU A 12 -14.42 2.27 -14.40
C LEU A 12 -13.03 2.21 -15.03
N ALA A 13 -12.60 3.36 -15.56
CA ALA A 13 -11.21 3.58 -15.92
C ALA A 13 -10.39 3.40 -14.63
N ALA A 14 -9.71 2.25 -14.52
CA ALA A 14 -8.66 2.04 -13.55
C ALA A 14 -7.53 3.01 -13.87
N ALA A 15 -7.62 4.24 -13.36
CA ALA A 15 -6.50 5.15 -13.24
C ALA A 15 -5.58 4.62 -12.13
N ALA A 16 -4.90 3.51 -12.42
CA ALA A 16 -3.73 3.09 -11.66
C ALA A 16 -2.60 4.07 -11.97
N THR A 17 -2.67 5.26 -11.39
CA THR A 17 -1.48 6.08 -11.17
C THR A 17 -0.66 5.39 -10.09
N VAL A 18 0.07 4.36 -10.52
CA VAL A 18 1.20 3.80 -9.77
C VAL A 18 2.13 4.97 -9.49
N VAL A 19 2.30 5.26 -8.20
CA VAL A 19 3.13 6.35 -7.69
C VAL A 19 4.56 6.18 -8.23
N ARG A 20 5.11 7.29 -8.71
CA ARG A 20 6.46 7.40 -9.25
C ARG A 20 7.47 7.30 -8.10
N ALA A 21 8.02 6.10 -7.88
CA ALA A 21 9.12 5.87 -6.94
C ALA A 21 10.31 6.79 -7.27
N ARG A 22 10.89 7.43 -6.25
CA ARG A 22 12.10 8.26 -6.40
C ARG A 22 13.32 7.36 -6.12
N PRO A 23 14.41 7.49 -6.89
CA PRO A 23 15.63 6.76 -6.57
C PRO A 23 16.25 7.38 -5.30
N GLY A 24 16.03 6.73 -4.15
CA GLY A 24 16.46 7.16 -2.81
C GLY A 24 15.69 6.53 -1.62
N ASP A 25 14.56 5.87 -1.89
CA ASP A 25 13.54 5.46 -0.90
C ASP A 25 13.98 4.41 0.15
N GLY A 26 15.12 3.72 -0.05
CA GLY A 26 15.61 2.70 0.89
C GLY A 26 16.07 3.25 2.24
N ALA A 27 16.60 4.47 2.27
CA ALA A 27 16.98 5.14 3.52
C ALA A 27 15.73 5.71 4.24
N ALA A 28 14.78 6.28 3.49
CA ALA A 28 13.53 6.79 4.04
C ALA A 28 12.65 5.68 4.64
N LEU A 29 12.65 4.48 4.05
CA LEU A 29 11.97 3.30 4.61
C LEU A 29 12.61 2.83 5.92
N ALA A 30 13.94 2.89 6.04
CA ALA A 30 14.64 2.56 7.27
C ALA A 30 14.32 3.57 8.40
N ASP A 31 14.12 4.84 8.07
CA ASP A 31 13.66 5.86 9.03
C ASP A 31 12.22 5.60 9.49
N LEU A 32 11.37 5.02 8.64
CA LEU A 32 9.99 4.65 8.99
C LEU A 32 9.88 3.43 9.91
N ASP A 33 10.92 2.61 10.03
CA ASP A 33 10.92 1.41 10.90
C ASP A 33 10.70 1.72 12.38
N PHE A 34 11.10 2.92 12.79
CA PHE A 34 10.98 3.41 14.17
C PHE A 34 10.05 4.62 14.28
N ALA A 35 9.43 5.02 13.17
CA ALA A 35 8.47 6.11 13.16
C ALA A 35 7.19 5.70 13.89
N SER A 36 6.55 6.68 14.53
CA SER A 36 5.23 6.50 15.12
C SER A 36 4.17 6.26 14.03
N ALA A 37 3.07 5.60 14.40
CA ALA A 37 1.94 5.40 13.50
C ALA A 37 1.40 6.71 12.90
N GLY A 38 1.46 7.82 13.65
CA GLY A 38 1.06 9.14 13.17
C GLY A 38 1.99 9.72 12.11
N GLU A 39 3.30 9.47 12.21
CA GLU A 39 4.29 9.89 11.22
C GLU A 39 4.14 9.11 9.92
N VAL A 40 3.99 7.79 10.03
CA VAL A 40 3.72 6.91 8.89
C VAL A 40 2.43 7.30 8.19
N ALA A 41 1.34 7.55 8.94
CA ALA A 41 0.08 7.98 8.36
C ALA A 41 0.20 9.36 7.67
N ARG A 42 1.02 10.28 8.20
CA ARG A 42 1.31 11.55 7.52
C ARG A 42 2.10 11.33 6.23
N ALA A 43 3.09 10.45 6.22
CA ALA A 43 3.86 10.12 5.02
C ALA A 43 2.97 9.53 3.92
N ILE A 44 2.06 8.61 4.29
CA ILE A 44 1.07 8.04 3.37
C ILE A 44 0.13 9.13 2.81
N ARG A 45 -0.40 10.01 3.68
CA ARG A 45 -1.29 11.10 3.22
C ARG A 45 -0.61 12.09 2.27
N ARG A 46 0.67 12.38 2.50
CA ARG A 46 1.47 13.24 1.61
C ARG A 46 1.83 12.54 0.29
N GLY A 47 1.69 11.22 0.21
CA GLY A 47 2.11 10.42 -0.93
C GLY A 47 3.61 10.18 -0.98
N ASP A 48 4.32 10.33 0.16
CA ASP A 48 5.75 10.05 0.27
C ASP A 48 6.02 8.53 0.19
N ILE A 49 5.04 7.72 0.60
CA ILE A 49 5.07 6.26 0.58
C ILE A 49 3.64 5.72 0.41
N SER A 50 3.48 4.64 -0.34
CA SER A 50 2.20 3.91 -0.43
C SER A 50 2.03 2.89 0.70
N SER A 51 0.78 2.51 1.00
CA SER A 51 0.46 1.46 1.97
C SER A 51 1.05 0.12 1.53
N VAL A 52 1.05 -0.15 0.21
CA VAL A 52 1.66 -1.37 -0.36
C VAL A 52 3.18 -1.40 -0.15
N GLU A 53 3.88 -0.30 -0.40
CA GLU A 53 5.34 -0.23 -0.19
C GLU A 53 5.71 -0.43 1.27
N LEU A 54 4.99 0.24 2.19
CA LEU A 54 5.22 0.09 3.63
C LEU A 54 4.99 -1.36 4.08
N THR A 55 3.90 -1.98 3.63
CA THR A 55 3.54 -3.35 4.01
C THR A 55 4.57 -4.34 3.46
N THR A 56 5.00 -4.15 2.21
CA THR A 56 6.04 -4.97 1.59
C THR A 56 7.34 -4.88 2.37
N HIS A 57 7.76 -3.66 2.74
CA HIS A 57 8.96 -3.43 3.55
C HIS A 57 8.87 -4.12 4.92
N ALA A 58 7.73 -4.01 5.61
CA ALA A 58 7.51 -4.69 6.89
C ALA A 58 7.58 -6.22 6.76
N VAL A 59 6.98 -6.80 5.72
CA VAL A 59 7.03 -8.23 5.42
C VAL A 59 8.48 -8.70 5.19
N GLU A 60 9.26 -7.95 4.42
CA GLU A 60 10.66 -8.30 4.17
C GLU A 60 11.51 -8.24 5.45
N ARG A 61 11.24 -7.29 6.35
CA ARG A 61 11.87 -7.26 7.68
C ARG A 61 11.48 -8.46 8.53
N ILE A 62 10.22 -8.85 8.50
CA ILE A 62 9.74 -10.05 9.19
C ILE A 62 10.50 -11.28 8.67
N LYS A 63 10.56 -11.49 7.35
CA LYS A 63 11.29 -12.61 6.74
C LYS A 63 12.76 -12.62 7.15
N ARG A 64 13.39 -11.44 7.25
CA ARG A 64 14.81 -11.29 7.65
C ARG A 64 15.07 -11.61 9.12
N TYR A 65 14.25 -11.11 10.04
CA TYR A 65 14.57 -11.14 11.48
C TYR A 65 13.78 -12.18 12.27
N ASN A 66 12.57 -12.53 11.85
CA ASN A 66 11.73 -13.48 12.57
C ASN A 66 12.35 -14.88 12.76
N PRO A 67 13.21 -15.42 11.86
CA PRO A 67 13.86 -16.70 12.13
C PRO A 67 14.72 -16.72 13.41
N ARG A 68 15.23 -15.55 13.82
CA ARG A 68 16.01 -15.40 15.06
C ARG A 68 15.15 -14.97 16.25
N LEU A 69 14.16 -14.11 16.01
CA LEU A 69 13.32 -13.53 17.07
C LEU A 69 12.16 -14.44 17.47
N ASN A 70 11.67 -15.28 16.55
CA ASN A 70 10.51 -16.14 16.71
C ASN A 70 9.29 -15.40 17.30
N ALA A 71 9.05 -14.17 16.84
CA ALA A 71 8.01 -13.28 17.36
C ALA A 71 6.67 -13.42 16.61
N ILE A 72 6.70 -13.93 15.38
CA ILE A 72 5.53 -14.10 14.51
C ILE A 72 5.38 -15.58 14.19
N VAL A 73 4.28 -16.16 14.66
CA VAL A 73 3.95 -17.58 14.44
C VAL A 73 3.36 -17.81 13.05
N THR A 74 2.49 -16.90 12.60
CA THR A 74 1.79 -17.00 11.31
C THR A 74 1.90 -15.67 10.57
N LEU A 75 2.49 -15.70 9.38
CA LEU A 75 2.56 -14.56 8.48
C LEU A 75 1.47 -14.67 7.40
N THR A 76 0.58 -13.69 7.33
CA THR A 76 -0.51 -13.61 6.34
C THR A 76 -0.19 -12.59 5.24
N GLU A 77 0.94 -12.81 4.55
CA GLU A 77 1.51 -11.86 3.57
C GLU A 77 0.50 -11.43 2.50
N ASP A 78 -0.15 -12.38 1.82
CA ASP A 78 -1.10 -12.07 0.74
C ASP A 78 -2.27 -11.22 1.24
N ALA A 79 -2.81 -11.56 2.42
CA ALA A 79 -3.92 -10.83 3.01
C ALA A 79 -3.51 -9.44 3.52
N ALA A 80 -2.26 -9.26 3.97
CA ALA A 80 -1.71 -7.97 4.35
C ALA A 80 -1.55 -7.06 3.11
N LEU A 81 -0.99 -7.59 2.03
CA LEU A 81 -0.81 -6.87 0.77
C LEU A 81 -2.15 -6.53 0.11
N ALA A 82 -3.14 -7.42 0.16
CA ALA A 82 -4.49 -7.13 -0.35
C ALA A 82 -5.15 -5.95 0.39
N ARG A 83 -5.02 -5.90 1.72
CA ARG A 83 -5.53 -4.77 2.53
C ARG A 83 -4.78 -3.47 2.23
N ALA A 84 -3.47 -3.55 2.04
CA ALA A 84 -2.66 -2.39 1.69
C ALA A 84 -3.09 -1.77 0.36
N ARG A 85 -3.37 -2.61 -0.65
CA ARG A 85 -3.91 -2.16 -1.95
C ARG A 85 -5.26 -1.48 -1.78
N ALA A 86 -6.18 -2.08 -1.03
CA ALA A 86 -7.49 -1.49 -0.76
C ALA A 86 -7.39 -0.14 -0.03
N ALA A 87 -6.44 0.01 0.90
CA ALA A 87 -6.19 1.27 1.59
C ALA A 87 -5.65 2.35 0.66
N ASP A 88 -4.74 2.00 -0.25
CA ASP A 88 -4.23 2.94 -1.26
C ASP A 88 -5.32 3.35 -2.27
N GLU A 89 -6.21 2.43 -2.63
CA GLU A 89 -7.39 2.71 -3.47
C GLU A 89 -8.38 3.64 -2.77
N ALA A 90 -8.72 3.38 -1.50
CA ALA A 90 -9.60 4.24 -0.70
C ALA A 90 -9.01 5.65 -0.57
N ARG A 91 -7.71 5.76 -0.29
CA ARG A 91 -7.00 7.04 -0.25
C ARG A 91 -7.05 7.78 -1.59
N ALA A 92 -6.91 7.06 -2.71
CA ALA A 92 -7.03 7.65 -4.04
C ALA A 92 -8.46 8.17 -4.34
N GLN A 93 -9.47 7.57 -3.70
CA GLN A 93 -10.87 8.01 -3.75
C GLN A 93 -11.20 9.15 -2.77
N GLY A 94 -10.28 9.48 -1.86
CA GLY A 94 -10.42 10.58 -0.90
C GLY A 94 -11.03 10.20 0.45
N GLU A 95 -11.04 8.90 0.78
CA GLU A 95 -11.47 8.37 2.09
C GLU A 95 -10.35 8.39 3.15
#